data_AF-A0A1V5GLX3-F1
#
_entry.id   AF-A0A1V5GLX3-F1
#
_cell.length_a   1.000
_cell.length_b   1.000
_cell.length_c   1.000
_cell.angle_alpha   90.00
_cell.angle_beta   90.00
_cell.angle_gamma   90.00
#
_symmetry.space_group_name_H-M   'P 1'
#
loop_
_entity.id
_entity.type
_entity.pdbx_description
1 polymer ?
#
loop_
_entity_poly.entity_id
_entity_poly.type
_entity_poly.pdbx_seq_one_letter_code
_entity_poly.pdbx_strand_id
1 'polypeptide(L)'
;MNEIKCPNCGQVFSVDEAGYSAILSQVRTEEFERELKSRIEMIEESGRKENELNLNKAMAEKNDEIGRLQLELEQAKASIGKNEMEFDMVLQKAMAEKESEIVKLNEQLKSIEESGELITKNEVAKAMAEKNDEIGRLQLELEQAKASIGKNEMEFDMVLQKAMAEKESEIVKLNEQLKNIEESGALVTENEVAKAVADKESQISELNMKIQQLESDAKQNSERMEMAVTKAVNDEKQKYEEKLAASNEALFRKNEDLVRLDGELAKAKLEGEIALKEAVSEIEKQRDTQKAEYEAQLKAQQETLEYYKDLKTRMSTKMVGETLEQHCENSFNMIRAAAFRNADFRKDNEVKEGSKGDYIYRECDDDGNEIISIMFEMKNEMDTTSTKHKNEDFFAKLDKDRKNKNCEYAVLVSMLEAESELYNQGIVDVSYDYEKMYVIRPQFFIPMITILRNAAMNSMDYKRQLNDIKNQEIDITHFEERIENFKTAFSKNYSTASKQFNTAIEEIDKTIDHLNKVKENLQKSLNNLRLANDKAQNQLTIKALAKDNSTMMQMFEELENNGDLSIE
;
A
#
# COMPACT_ATOMS: atom_id res chain seq x y z
N MET A 1 40.68 61.08 32.54
CA MET A 1 39.57 61.10 33.52
C MET A 1 38.41 61.83 32.85
N ASN A 2 37.25 61.19 32.72
CA ASN A 2 36.09 61.82 32.11
C ASN A 2 35.34 62.63 33.18
N GLU A 3 35.24 63.94 33.00
CA GLU A 3 34.54 64.84 33.93
C GLU A 3 33.05 64.88 33.57
N ILE A 4 32.18 64.61 34.56
CA ILE A 4 30.72 64.61 34.39
C ILE A 4 30.16 65.85 35.10
N LYS A 5 29.29 66.58 34.41
CA LYS A 5 28.71 67.85 34.90
C LYS A 5 27.25 67.64 35.26
N CYS A 6 26.89 67.92 36.52
CA CYS A 6 25.52 67.77 36.98
C CYS A 6 24.59 68.77 36.25
N PRO A 7 23.50 68.30 35.61
CA PRO A 7 22.60 69.18 34.86
C PRO A 7 21.72 70.07 35.75
N ASN A 8 21.58 69.77 37.05
CA ASN A 8 20.72 70.52 37.97
C ASN A 8 21.46 71.65 38.72
N CYS A 9 22.72 71.42 39.13
CA CYS A 9 23.51 72.43 39.85
C CYS A 9 24.78 72.88 39.11
N GLY A 10 25.09 72.31 37.94
CA GLY A 10 26.20 72.71 37.09
C GLY A 10 27.59 72.37 37.63
N GLN A 11 27.67 71.74 38.80
CA GLN A 11 28.93 71.40 39.46
C GLN A 11 29.61 70.23 38.74
N VAL A 12 30.89 70.40 38.43
CA VAL A 12 31.71 69.42 37.70
C VAL A 12 32.46 68.60 38.74
N PHE A 13 32.31 67.27 38.68
CA PHE A 13 33.03 66.36 39.56
C PHE A 13 33.65 65.23 38.75
N SER A 14 34.87 64.86 39.14
CA SER A 14 35.63 63.75 38.57
C SER A 14 35.18 62.46 39.24
N VAL A 15 34.55 61.58 38.49
CA VAL A 15 34.09 60.28 38.99
C VAL A 15 35.24 59.29 38.86
N ASP A 16 35.65 58.71 39.98
CA ASP A 16 36.61 57.61 40.02
C ASP A 16 35.93 56.28 39.63
N GLU A 17 36.71 55.26 39.28
CA GLU A 17 36.19 53.95 38.87
C GLU A 17 35.20 53.36 39.89
N ALA A 18 35.40 53.64 41.17
CA ALA A 18 34.50 53.25 42.26
C ALA A 18 33.16 53.99 42.21
N GLY A 19 33.16 55.31 42.00
CA GLY A 19 31.94 56.11 41.85
C GLY A 19 31.15 55.78 40.58
N TYR A 20 31.83 55.45 39.48
CA TYR A 20 31.16 55.01 38.24
C TYR A 20 30.47 53.67 38.43
N SER A 21 31.12 52.74 39.15
CA SER A 21 30.57 51.43 39.51
C SER A 21 29.37 51.54 40.46
N ALA A 22 29.40 52.50 41.40
CA ALA A 22 28.28 52.79 42.31
C ALA A 22 27.06 53.39 41.60
N ILE A 23 27.27 54.21 40.56
CA ILE A 23 26.17 54.73 39.71
C ILE A 23 25.62 53.60 38.82
N LEU A 24 26.48 52.72 38.29
CA LEU A 24 26.08 51.56 37.49
C LEU A 24 25.26 50.54 38.30
N SER A 25 25.59 50.33 39.56
CA SER A 25 24.82 49.47 40.47
C SER A 25 23.51 50.11 40.95
N GLN A 26 23.43 51.45 41.05
CA GLN A 26 22.17 52.15 41.30
C GLN A 26 21.20 52.15 40.10
N VAL A 27 21.70 52.04 38.87
CA VAL A 27 20.87 51.93 37.65
C VAL A 27 20.48 50.47 37.37
N ARG A 28 21.23 49.49 37.91
CA ARG A 28 20.87 48.06 37.98
C ARG A 28 20.19 47.73 39.32
N THR A 29 19.01 48.27 39.55
CA THR A 29 18.17 47.88 40.69
C THR A 29 17.40 46.59 40.41
N GLU A 30 16.95 45.89 41.46
CA GLU A 30 16.02 44.74 41.37
C GLU A 30 14.79 45.06 40.50
N GLU A 31 14.34 46.32 40.48
CA GLU A 31 13.22 46.77 39.63
C GLU A 31 13.55 46.64 38.14
N PHE A 32 14.79 46.92 37.72
CA PHE A 32 15.22 46.76 36.33
C PHE A 32 15.30 45.28 35.94
N GLU A 33 15.84 44.42 36.81
CA GLU A 33 15.87 42.98 36.56
C GLU A 33 14.47 42.37 36.55
N ARG A 34 13.59 42.83 37.45
CA ARG A 34 12.18 42.41 37.50
C ARG A 34 11.41 42.86 36.25
N GLU A 35 11.65 44.08 35.76
CA GLU A 35 11.05 44.56 34.51
C GLU A 35 11.62 43.85 33.28
N LEU A 36 12.92 43.56 33.24
CA LEU A 36 13.56 42.79 32.17
C LEU A 36 13.01 41.36 32.11
N LYS A 37 12.88 40.71 33.27
CA LYS A 37 12.33 39.36 33.39
C LYS A 37 10.85 39.33 33.00
N SER A 38 10.08 40.32 33.44
CA SER A 38 8.68 40.49 33.04
C SER A 38 8.54 40.71 31.52
N ARG A 39 9.44 41.48 30.88
CA ARG A 39 9.44 41.64 29.42
C ARG A 39 9.84 40.37 28.68
N ILE A 40 10.81 39.61 29.19
CA ILE A 40 11.20 38.33 28.60
C ILE A 40 10.05 37.34 28.68
N GLU A 41 9.40 37.19 29.84
CA GLU A 41 8.20 36.35 30.00
C GLU A 41 7.07 36.80 29.06
N MET A 42 6.83 38.11 28.92
CA MET A 42 5.84 38.63 27.98
C MET A 42 6.16 38.25 26.52
N ILE A 43 7.43 38.31 26.11
CA ILE A 43 7.88 37.97 24.76
C ILE A 43 7.76 36.45 24.53
N GLU A 44 8.15 35.63 25.50
CA GLU A 44 8.03 34.17 25.42
C GLU A 44 6.56 33.74 25.37
N GLU A 45 5.71 34.35 26.19
CA GLU A 45 4.28 34.06 26.21
C GLU A 45 3.58 34.56 24.93
N SER A 46 3.98 35.72 24.41
CA SER A 46 3.52 36.22 23.10
C SER A 46 3.96 35.29 21.97
N GLY A 47 5.22 34.83 21.96
CA GLY A 47 5.75 33.90 20.96
C GLY A 47 5.09 32.52 21.02
N ARG A 48 4.77 32.02 22.23
CA ARG A 48 3.98 30.80 22.40
C ARG A 48 2.57 30.96 21.83
N LYS A 49 1.87 32.05 22.17
CA LYS A 49 0.53 32.34 21.65
C LYS A 49 0.53 32.49 20.13
N GLU A 50 1.55 33.12 19.56
CA GLU A 50 1.70 33.28 18.11
C GLU A 50 1.94 31.93 17.41
N ASN A 51 2.81 31.08 17.97
CA ASN A 51 3.04 29.73 17.43
C ASN A 51 1.80 28.84 17.54
N GLU A 52 1.07 28.91 18.66
CA GLU A 52 -0.19 28.18 18.85
C GLU A 52 -1.27 28.68 17.88
N LEU A 53 -1.35 29.99 17.64
CA LEU A 53 -2.25 30.57 16.65
C LEU A 53 -1.89 30.12 15.23
N ASN A 54 -0.59 30.08 14.89
CA ASN A 54 -0.12 29.63 13.57
C ASN A 54 -0.38 28.14 13.35
N LEU A 55 -0.19 27.31 14.38
CA LEU A 55 -0.52 25.89 14.34
C LEU A 55 -2.03 25.69 14.13
N ASN A 56 -2.86 26.41 14.89
CA ASN A 56 -4.32 26.36 14.77
C ASN A 56 -4.81 26.82 13.39
N LYS A 57 -4.19 27.87 12.80
CA LYS A 57 -4.48 28.30 11.43
C LYS A 57 -4.11 27.23 10.41
N ALA A 58 -2.91 26.64 10.50
CA ALA A 58 -2.48 25.57 9.60
C ALA A 58 -3.39 24.32 9.72
N MET A 59 -3.83 23.98 10.92
CA MET A 59 -4.80 22.90 11.15
C MET A 59 -6.18 23.23 10.56
N ALA A 60 -6.66 24.46 10.69
CA ALA A 60 -7.91 24.90 10.10
C ALA A 60 -7.85 24.83 8.56
N GLU A 61 -6.78 25.33 7.95
CA GLU A 61 -6.56 25.25 6.50
C GLU A 61 -6.53 23.80 5.99
N LYS A 62 -5.88 22.90 6.73
CA LYS A 62 -5.84 21.47 6.37
C LYS A 62 -7.20 20.79 6.55
N ASN A 63 -7.96 21.14 7.58
CA ASN A 63 -9.31 20.64 7.78
C ASN A 63 -10.27 21.12 6.66
N ASP A 64 -10.14 22.38 6.22
CA ASP A 64 -10.90 22.91 5.08
C ASP A 64 -10.53 22.20 3.77
N GLU A 65 -9.23 21.93 3.57
CA GLU A 65 -8.74 21.19 2.39
C GLU A 65 -9.24 19.73 2.37
N ILE A 66 -9.26 19.06 3.53
CA ILE A 66 -9.84 17.72 3.70
C ILE A 66 -11.35 17.75 3.42
N GLY A 67 -12.07 18.74 3.96
CA GLY A 67 -13.50 18.90 3.71
C GLY A 67 -13.82 19.10 2.23
N ARG A 68 -13.01 19.89 1.52
CA ARG A 68 -13.15 20.07 0.07
C ARG A 68 -12.91 18.78 -0.70
N LEU A 69 -11.84 18.04 -0.37
CA LEU A 69 -11.53 16.75 -1.01
C LEU A 69 -12.61 15.69 -0.75
N GLN A 70 -13.20 15.68 0.45
CA GLN A 70 -14.34 14.81 0.78
C GLN A 70 -15.57 15.14 -0.06
N LEU A 71 -15.84 16.44 -0.28
CA LEU A 71 -16.95 16.88 -1.12
C LEU A 71 -16.73 16.50 -2.60
N GLU A 72 -15.53 16.67 -3.13
CA GLU A 72 -15.17 16.25 -4.50
C GLU A 72 -15.30 14.72 -4.66
N LEU A 73 -14.92 13.95 -3.64
CA LEU A 73 -15.01 12.50 -3.66
C LEU A 73 -16.47 12.01 -3.62
N GLU A 74 -17.34 12.66 -2.83
CA GLU A 74 -18.79 12.42 -2.85
C GLU A 74 -19.41 12.77 -4.21
N GLN A 75 -19.01 13.89 -4.82
CA GLN A 75 -19.49 14.28 -6.16
C GLN A 75 -19.04 13.32 -7.25
N ALA A 76 -17.79 12.82 -7.19
CA ALA A 76 -17.28 11.82 -8.11
C ALA A 76 -18.03 10.49 -7.96
N LYS A 77 -18.28 10.03 -6.73
CA LYS A 77 -19.10 8.82 -6.48
C LYS A 77 -20.52 8.96 -7.01
N ALA A 78 -21.16 10.11 -6.80
CA ALA A 78 -22.50 10.38 -7.33
C ALA A 78 -22.53 10.39 -8.87
N SER A 79 -21.46 10.88 -9.51
CA SER A 79 -21.33 10.90 -10.97
C SER A 79 -21.11 9.49 -11.54
N ILE A 80 -20.28 8.67 -10.87
CA ILE A 80 -20.10 7.25 -11.23
C ILE A 80 -21.43 6.50 -11.11
N GLY A 81 -22.16 6.66 -10.00
CA GLY A 81 -23.46 6.01 -9.81
C GLY A 81 -24.51 6.43 -10.86
N LYS A 82 -24.49 7.70 -11.31
CA LYS A 82 -25.34 8.13 -12.43
C LYS A 82 -24.97 7.45 -13.74
N ASN A 83 -23.68 7.37 -14.06
CA ASN A 83 -23.21 6.73 -15.30
C ASN A 83 -23.50 5.22 -15.30
N GLU A 84 -23.39 4.55 -14.15
CA GLU A 84 -23.77 3.13 -13.99
C GLU A 84 -25.27 2.93 -14.23
N MET A 85 -26.13 3.76 -13.64
CA MET A 85 -27.57 3.71 -13.89
C MET A 85 -27.91 3.98 -15.36
N GLU A 86 -27.21 4.91 -16.00
CA GLU A 86 -27.41 5.23 -17.42
C GLU A 86 -26.98 4.07 -18.32
N PHE A 87 -25.87 3.39 -18.00
CA PHE A 87 -25.41 2.19 -18.68
C PHE A 87 -26.39 1.02 -18.53
N ASP A 88 -26.88 0.76 -17.32
CA ASP A 88 -27.87 -0.29 -17.05
C ASP A 88 -29.18 -0.04 -17.81
N MET A 89 -29.62 1.23 -17.90
CA MET A 89 -30.82 1.59 -18.65
C MET A 89 -30.64 1.38 -20.16
N VAL A 90 -29.46 1.70 -20.70
CA VAL A 90 -29.11 1.43 -22.11
C VAL A 90 -29.06 -0.08 -22.37
N LEU A 91 -28.48 -0.85 -21.46
CA LEU A 91 -28.40 -2.32 -21.58
C LEU A 91 -29.79 -2.95 -21.55
N GLN A 92 -30.66 -2.56 -20.61
CA GLN A 92 -32.03 -3.06 -20.56
C GLN A 92 -32.82 -2.72 -21.83
N LYS A 93 -32.66 -1.50 -22.36
CA LYS A 93 -33.33 -1.10 -23.59
C LYS A 93 -32.84 -1.94 -24.79
N ALA A 94 -31.55 -2.15 -24.91
CA ALA A 94 -30.96 -2.98 -25.97
C ALA A 94 -31.41 -4.45 -25.87
N MET A 95 -31.47 -5.00 -24.65
CA MET A 95 -31.99 -6.34 -24.41
C MET A 95 -33.46 -6.45 -24.80
N ALA A 96 -34.31 -5.49 -24.39
CA ALA A 96 -35.72 -5.49 -24.74
C ALA A 96 -35.97 -5.37 -26.26
N GLU A 97 -35.16 -4.57 -26.96
CA GLU A 97 -35.22 -4.45 -28.43
C GLU A 97 -34.85 -5.78 -29.10
N LYS A 98 -33.80 -6.45 -28.62
CA LYS A 98 -33.37 -7.76 -29.16
C LYS A 98 -34.37 -8.87 -28.84
N GLU A 99 -34.97 -8.86 -27.66
CA GLU A 99 -36.01 -9.82 -27.28
C GLU A 99 -37.27 -9.66 -28.16
N SER A 100 -37.67 -8.41 -28.45
CA SER A 100 -38.78 -8.14 -29.38
C SER A 100 -38.46 -8.61 -30.80
N GLU A 101 -37.21 -8.45 -31.25
CA GLU A 101 -36.75 -8.92 -32.57
C GLU A 101 -36.75 -10.45 -32.65
N ILE A 102 -36.31 -11.15 -31.59
CA ILE A 102 -36.36 -12.62 -31.48
C ILE A 102 -37.80 -13.11 -31.53
N VAL A 103 -38.72 -12.48 -30.79
CA VAL A 103 -40.15 -12.85 -30.81
C VAL A 103 -40.73 -12.72 -32.23
N LYS A 104 -40.44 -11.62 -32.93
CA LYS A 104 -40.89 -11.41 -34.32
C LYS A 104 -40.32 -12.45 -35.28
N LEU A 105 -39.03 -12.77 -35.17
CA LEU A 105 -38.37 -13.78 -36.01
C LEU A 105 -38.93 -15.17 -35.75
N ASN A 106 -39.19 -15.53 -34.50
CA ASN A 106 -39.78 -16.82 -34.14
C ASN A 106 -41.21 -16.95 -34.69
N GLU A 107 -42.00 -15.88 -34.66
CA GLU A 107 -43.36 -15.88 -35.21
C GLU A 107 -43.35 -15.99 -36.74
N GLN A 108 -42.39 -15.33 -37.41
CA GLN A 108 -42.16 -15.49 -38.84
C GLN A 108 -41.75 -16.92 -39.20
N LEU A 109 -40.79 -17.51 -38.47
CA LEU A 109 -40.35 -18.89 -38.67
C LEU A 109 -41.52 -19.87 -38.53
N LYS A 110 -42.33 -19.72 -37.48
CA LYS A 110 -43.52 -20.54 -37.27
C LYS A 110 -44.52 -20.42 -38.43
N SER A 111 -44.75 -19.20 -38.94
CA SER A 111 -45.64 -19.02 -40.09
C SER A 111 -45.10 -19.68 -41.37
N ILE A 112 -43.77 -19.68 -41.55
CA ILE A 112 -43.11 -20.31 -42.69
C ILE A 112 -43.20 -21.84 -42.59
N GLU A 113 -42.95 -22.41 -41.41
CA GLU A 113 -43.10 -23.84 -41.14
C GLU A 113 -44.54 -24.32 -41.40
N GLU A 114 -45.54 -23.63 -40.85
CA GLU A 114 -46.96 -23.95 -41.07
C GLU A 114 -47.35 -23.84 -42.55
N SER A 115 -46.81 -22.84 -43.27
CA SER A 115 -47.05 -22.71 -44.71
C SER A 115 -46.37 -23.81 -45.53
N GLY A 116 -45.17 -24.23 -45.16
CA GLY A 116 -44.42 -25.30 -45.81
C GLY A 116 -45.08 -26.66 -45.64
N GLU A 117 -45.56 -26.98 -44.44
CA GLU A 117 -46.34 -28.20 -44.18
C GLU A 117 -47.65 -28.22 -44.99
N LEU A 118 -48.34 -27.08 -45.13
CA LEU A 118 -49.57 -27.01 -45.92
C LEU A 118 -49.29 -27.18 -47.42
N ILE A 119 -48.22 -26.57 -47.94
CA ILE A 119 -47.82 -26.68 -49.35
C ILE A 119 -47.46 -28.14 -49.68
N THR A 120 -46.62 -28.77 -48.86
CA THR A 120 -46.21 -30.18 -49.07
C THR A 120 -47.41 -31.12 -49.01
N LYS A 121 -48.34 -30.92 -48.07
CA LYS A 121 -49.56 -31.74 -47.95
C LYS A 121 -50.48 -31.57 -49.17
N ASN A 122 -50.61 -30.35 -49.70
CA ASN A 122 -51.41 -30.07 -50.89
C ASN A 122 -50.78 -30.64 -52.18
N GLU A 123 -49.45 -30.53 -52.33
CA GLU A 123 -48.74 -31.10 -53.48
C GLU A 123 -48.81 -32.64 -53.49
N VAL A 124 -48.64 -33.28 -52.33
CA VAL A 124 -48.80 -34.74 -52.20
C VAL A 124 -50.24 -35.17 -52.50
N ALA A 125 -51.24 -34.44 -51.99
CA ALA A 125 -52.64 -34.74 -52.28
C ALA A 125 -52.97 -34.61 -53.77
N LYS A 126 -52.43 -33.59 -54.45
CA LYS A 126 -52.62 -33.38 -55.88
C LYS A 126 -51.95 -34.47 -56.72
N ALA A 127 -50.71 -34.85 -56.37
CA ALA A 127 -50.01 -35.94 -57.04
C ALA A 127 -50.71 -37.29 -56.84
N MET A 128 -51.27 -37.55 -55.65
CA MET A 128 -52.08 -38.75 -55.40
C MET A 128 -53.38 -38.76 -56.23
N ALA A 129 -54.07 -37.63 -56.36
CA ALA A 129 -55.27 -37.52 -57.17
C ALA A 129 -54.97 -37.78 -58.66
N GLU A 130 -53.92 -37.16 -59.20
CA GLU A 130 -53.49 -37.36 -60.60
C GLU A 130 -53.11 -38.83 -60.87
N LYS A 131 -52.42 -39.50 -59.93
CA LYS A 131 -52.09 -40.92 -60.07
C LYS A 131 -53.31 -41.82 -59.96
N ASN A 132 -54.28 -41.50 -59.11
CA ASN A 132 -55.53 -42.27 -59.02
C ASN A 132 -56.39 -42.12 -60.28
N ASP A 133 -56.46 -40.93 -60.87
CA ASP A 133 -57.15 -40.71 -62.15
C ASP A 133 -56.48 -41.48 -63.31
N GLU A 134 -55.14 -41.51 -63.32
CA GLU A 134 -54.35 -42.28 -64.30
C GLU A 134 -54.57 -43.79 -64.15
N ILE A 135 -54.57 -44.31 -62.91
CA ILE A 135 -54.93 -45.70 -62.61
C ILE A 135 -56.36 -46.01 -63.08
N GLY A 136 -57.32 -45.12 -62.84
CA GLY A 136 -58.71 -45.28 -63.28
C GLY A 136 -58.85 -45.33 -64.81
N ARG A 137 -58.10 -44.50 -65.54
CA ARG A 137 -58.04 -44.55 -67.02
C ARG A 137 -57.48 -45.88 -67.51
N LEU A 138 -56.34 -46.30 -66.96
CA LEU A 138 -55.68 -47.55 -67.37
C LEU A 138 -56.58 -48.77 -67.08
N GLN A 139 -57.34 -48.75 -65.99
CA GLN A 139 -58.33 -49.80 -65.70
C GLN A 139 -59.47 -49.83 -66.72
N LEU A 140 -59.96 -48.65 -67.13
CA LEU A 140 -61.01 -48.54 -68.15
C LEU A 140 -60.52 -49.03 -69.52
N GLU A 141 -59.31 -48.65 -69.93
CA GLU A 141 -58.69 -49.12 -71.18
C GLU A 141 -58.49 -50.65 -71.16
N LEU A 142 -58.09 -51.21 -70.02
CA LEU A 142 -57.92 -52.65 -69.85
C LEU A 142 -59.25 -53.42 -69.94
N GLU A 143 -60.33 -52.88 -69.37
CA GLU A 143 -61.69 -53.40 -69.54
C GLU A 143 -62.16 -53.34 -71.00
N GLN A 144 -61.92 -52.21 -71.68
CA GLN A 144 -62.25 -52.07 -73.11
C GLN A 144 -61.47 -53.02 -74.00
N ALA A 145 -60.17 -53.23 -73.72
CA ALA A 145 -59.34 -54.20 -74.42
C ALA A 145 -59.86 -55.63 -74.20
N LYS A 146 -60.21 -56.00 -72.97
CA LYS A 146 -60.83 -57.31 -72.66
C LYS A 146 -62.15 -57.52 -73.39
N ALA A 147 -63.03 -56.51 -73.41
CA ALA A 147 -64.30 -56.58 -74.11
C ALA A 147 -64.11 -56.74 -75.64
N SER A 148 -63.07 -56.09 -76.19
CA SER A 148 -62.72 -56.20 -77.61
C SER A 148 -62.18 -57.60 -77.95
N ILE A 149 -61.34 -58.17 -77.08
CA ILE A 149 -60.87 -59.56 -77.19
C ILE A 149 -62.05 -60.53 -77.17
N GLY A 150 -62.98 -60.38 -76.21
CA GLY A 150 -64.16 -61.25 -76.13
C GLY A 150 -65.10 -61.14 -77.34
N LYS A 151 -65.24 -59.96 -77.94
CA LYS A 151 -65.97 -59.79 -79.22
C LYS A 151 -65.28 -60.52 -80.37
N ASN A 152 -63.97 -60.40 -80.47
CA ASN A 152 -63.19 -61.07 -81.51
C ASN A 152 -63.23 -62.60 -81.36
N GLU A 153 -63.22 -63.12 -80.13
CA GLU A 153 -63.42 -64.55 -79.86
C GLU A 153 -64.82 -65.02 -80.30
N MET A 154 -65.88 -64.25 -80.00
CA MET A 154 -67.24 -64.55 -80.46
C MET A 154 -67.37 -64.51 -82.00
N GLU A 155 -66.76 -63.53 -82.67
CA GLU A 155 -66.74 -63.47 -84.13
C GLU A 155 -66.00 -64.67 -84.73
N PHE A 156 -64.88 -65.07 -84.14
CA PHE A 156 -64.13 -66.24 -84.57
C PHE A 156 -64.96 -67.53 -84.43
N ASP A 157 -65.63 -67.73 -83.30
CA ASP A 157 -66.50 -68.88 -83.06
C ASP A 157 -67.71 -68.90 -84.01
N MET A 158 -68.30 -67.74 -84.32
CA MET A 158 -69.42 -67.63 -85.26
C MET A 158 -68.99 -67.97 -86.70
N VAL A 159 -67.80 -67.50 -87.12
CA VAL A 159 -67.23 -67.84 -88.42
C VAL A 159 -66.91 -69.33 -88.48
N LEU A 160 -66.39 -69.92 -87.40
CA LEU A 160 -66.10 -71.34 -87.31
C LEU A 160 -67.39 -72.18 -87.39
N GLN A 161 -68.46 -71.80 -86.67
CA GLN A 161 -69.75 -72.49 -86.77
C GLN A 161 -70.39 -72.38 -88.14
N LYS A 162 -70.29 -71.20 -88.78
CA LYS A 162 -70.81 -71.01 -90.13
C LYS A 162 -70.06 -71.88 -91.14
N ALA A 163 -68.73 -71.95 -91.04
CA ALA A 163 -67.91 -72.82 -91.89
C ALA A 163 -68.21 -74.31 -91.65
N MET A 164 -68.44 -74.72 -90.40
CA MET A 164 -68.86 -76.09 -90.06
C MET A 164 -70.24 -76.41 -90.65
N ALA A 165 -71.23 -75.52 -90.51
CA ALA A 165 -72.58 -75.70 -91.03
C ALA A 165 -72.62 -75.74 -92.58
N GLU A 166 -71.81 -74.91 -93.25
CA GLU A 166 -71.66 -74.95 -94.70
C GLU A 166 -71.08 -76.29 -95.18
N LYS A 167 -70.05 -76.82 -94.48
CA LYS A 167 -69.47 -78.14 -94.79
C LYS A 167 -70.44 -79.28 -94.51
N GLU A 168 -71.26 -79.17 -93.47
CA GLU A 168 -72.28 -80.17 -93.13
C GLU A 168 -73.44 -80.16 -94.14
N SER A 169 -73.85 -78.99 -94.63
CA SER A 169 -74.81 -78.84 -95.75
C SER A 169 -74.27 -79.42 -97.06
N GLU A 170 -72.97 -79.27 -97.31
CA GLU A 170 -72.30 -79.83 -98.49
C GLU A 170 -72.23 -81.37 -98.42
N ILE A 171 -71.98 -81.93 -97.23
CA ILE A 171 -72.04 -83.38 -96.98
C ILE A 171 -73.46 -83.93 -97.14
N VAL A 172 -74.50 -83.21 -96.69
CA VAL A 172 -75.91 -83.62 -96.88
C VAL A 172 -76.29 -83.59 -98.37
N LYS A 173 -75.90 -82.55 -99.12
CA LYS A 173 -76.16 -82.46 -100.57
C LYS A 173 -75.43 -83.56 -101.36
N LEU A 174 -74.19 -83.89 -101.01
CA LEU A 174 -73.43 -84.98 -101.63
C LEU A 174 -74.00 -86.37 -101.29
N ASN A 175 -74.49 -86.57 -100.06
CA ASN A 175 -75.18 -87.82 -99.66
C ASN A 175 -76.56 -87.96 -100.32
N GLU A 176 -77.25 -86.86 -100.62
CA GLU A 176 -78.54 -86.85 -101.32
C GLU A 176 -78.38 -87.02 -102.84
N GLN A 177 -77.29 -86.50 -103.42
CA GLN A 177 -76.91 -86.75 -104.81
C GLN A 177 -76.44 -88.18 -105.07
N LEU A 178 -75.81 -88.85 -104.10
CA LEU A 178 -75.44 -90.27 -104.18
C LEU A 178 -76.65 -91.23 -104.07
N LYS A 179 -77.77 -90.76 -103.52
CA LYS A 179 -79.00 -91.57 -103.32
C LYS A 179 -79.98 -91.49 -104.50
N ASN A 180 -79.92 -90.43 -105.32
CA ASN A 180 -80.88 -90.15 -106.39
C ASN A 180 -80.37 -90.46 -107.82
N ILE A 181 -79.21 -91.12 -107.97
CA ILE A 181 -78.64 -91.55 -109.27
C ILE A 181 -78.87 -93.06 -109.54
N GLU A 182 -79.72 -93.74 -108.76
CA GLU A 182 -80.06 -95.16 -108.98
C GLU A 182 -81.39 -95.44 -109.70
N GLU A 183 -82.30 -94.50 -109.95
CA GLU A 183 -83.61 -94.84 -110.54
C GLU A 183 -84.13 -93.85 -111.60
N SER A 184 -83.88 -94.19 -112.89
CA SER A 184 -84.63 -93.86 -114.12
C SER A 184 -84.87 -92.37 -114.48
N GLY A 185 -84.65 -91.87 -115.70
CA GLY A 185 -84.63 -92.50 -117.02
C GLY A 185 -85.90 -92.14 -117.81
N ALA A 186 -85.73 -91.29 -118.85
CA ALA A 186 -86.61 -91.09 -120.03
C ALA A 186 -87.92 -90.28 -119.81
N LEU A 187 -88.45 -89.43 -120.73
CA LEU A 187 -88.11 -88.94 -122.07
C LEU A 187 -89.09 -87.76 -122.41
N VAL A 188 -88.58 -86.68 -123.03
CA VAL A 188 -89.14 -85.85 -124.15
C VAL A 188 -90.60 -85.34 -124.14
N THR A 189 -90.79 -84.01 -124.28
CA THR A 189 -91.38 -83.35 -125.49
C THR A 189 -91.42 -81.81 -125.36
N GLU A 190 -91.16 -81.16 -126.48
CA GLU A 190 -90.92 -79.72 -126.72
C GLU A 190 -92.19 -78.90 -126.96
N ASN A 191 -92.23 -77.65 -126.47
CA ASN A 191 -92.38 -76.41 -127.27
C ASN A 191 -92.83 -75.22 -126.39
N GLU A 192 -91.88 -74.41 -125.88
CA GLU A 192 -92.09 -72.98 -125.47
C GLU A 192 -90.80 -72.25 -124.98
N VAL A 193 -89.58 -72.77 -125.26
CA VAL A 193 -88.33 -72.28 -124.62
C VAL A 193 -87.68 -71.06 -125.32
N ALA A 194 -88.18 -70.61 -126.46
CA ALA A 194 -87.49 -69.55 -127.24
C ALA A 194 -87.78 -68.09 -126.80
N LYS A 195 -88.54 -67.84 -125.72
CA LYS A 195 -88.84 -66.48 -125.21
C LYS A 195 -88.43 -66.21 -123.76
N ALA A 196 -88.10 -67.24 -122.98
CA ALA A 196 -87.76 -67.12 -121.55
C ALA A 196 -86.24 -67.01 -121.26
N VAL A 197 -85.38 -67.33 -122.22
CA VAL A 197 -83.90 -67.28 -122.05
C VAL A 197 -83.36 -65.85 -122.13
N ALA A 198 -83.93 -64.99 -122.99
CA ALA A 198 -83.48 -63.61 -123.14
C ALA A 198 -83.76 -62.72 -121.91
N ASP A 199 -84.92 -62.90 -121.25
CA ASP A 199 -85.29 -62.11 -120.07
C ASP A 199 -84.44 -62.47 -118.83
N LYS A 200 -83.97 -63.71 -118.73
CA LYS A 200 -83.07 -64.17 -117.64
C LYS A 200 -81.62 -63.75 -117.86
N GLU A 201 -81.13 -63.73 -119.11
CA GLU A 201 -79.77 -63.26 -119.42
C GLU A 201 -79.61 -61.73 -119.21
N SER A 202 -80.64 -60.93 -119.49
CA SER A 202 -80.62 -59.49 -119.22
C SER A 202 -80.56 -59.17 -117.71
N GLN A 203 -81.30 -59.90 -116.87
CA GLN A 203 -81.30 -59.70 -115.41
C GLN A 203 -79.98 -60.11 -114.76
N ILE A 204 -79.31 -61.15 -115.27
CA ILE A 204 -77.99 -61.59 -114.79
C ILE A 204 -76.91 -60.56 -115.14
N SER A 205 -76.99 -59.94 -116.32
CA SER A 205 -76.06 -58.88 -116.72
C SER A 205 -76.19 -57.61 -115.86
N GLU A 206 -77.42 -57.17 -115.56
CA GLU A 206 -77.67 -56.01 -114.69
C GLU A 206 -77.19 -56.24 -113.25
N LEU A 207 -77.45 -57.42 -112.68
CA LEU A 207 -77.01 -57.74 -111.32
C LEU A 207 -75.48 -57.84 -111.22
N ASN A 208 -74.80 -58.38 -112.23
CA ASN A 208 -73.34 -58.43 -112.26
C ASN A 208 -72.71 -57.05 -112.35
N MET A 209 -73.28 -56.12 -113.15
CA MET A 209 -72.82 -54.73 -113.16
C MET A 209 -73.00 -54.05 -111.80
N LYS A 210 -74.10 -54.34 -111.11
CA LYS A 210 -74.38 -53.76 -109.78
C LYS A 210 -73.47 -54.29 -108.68
N ILE A 211 -73.14 -55.58 -108.72
CA ILE A 211 -72.17 -56.21 -107.82
C ILE A 211 -70.79 -55.61 -108.05
N GLN A 212 -70.36 -55.50 -109.31
CA GLN A 212 -69.04 -54.93 -109.65
C GLN A 212 -68.91 -53.46 -109.23
N GLN A 213 -70.00 -52.70 -109.32
CA GLN A 213 -70.04 -51.30 -108.86
C GLN A 213 -69.99 -51.19 -107.33
N LEU A 214 -70.73 -52.04 -106.61
CA LEU A 214 -70.69 -52.08 -105.15
C LEU A 214 -69.33 -52.56 -104.60
N GLU A 215 -68.68 -53.50 -105.27
CA GLU A 215 -67.32 -53.94 -104.92
C GLU A 215 -66.29 -52.81 -105.11
N SER A 216 -66.41 -52.05 -106.20
CA SER A 216 -65.57 -50.88 -106.45
C SER A 216 -65.78 -49.78 -105.40
N ASP A 217 -67.04 -49.49 -105.05
CA ASP A 217 -67.38 -48.48 -104.05
C ASP A 217 -66.91 -48.88 -102.64
N ALA A 218 -67.07 -50.16 -102.26
CA ALA A 218 -66.57 -50.68 -100.99
C ALA A 218 -65.03 -50.58 -100.90
N LYS A 219 -64.32 -50.87 -101.99
CA LYS A 219 -62.86 -50.79 -102.04
C LYS A 219 -62.37 -49.34 -101.92
N GLN A 220 -62.99 -48.41 -102.66
CA GLN A 220 -62.66 -46.97 -102.54
C GLN A 220 -62.95 -46.43 -101.14
N ASN A 221 -64.04 -46.87 -100.50
CA ASN A 221 -64.40 -46.39 -99.17
C ASN A 221 -63.44 -46.94 -98.10
N SER A 222 -63.02 -48.20 -98.23
CA SER A 222 -61.99 -48.81 -97.37
C SER A 222 -60.66 -48.05 -97.45
N GLU A 223 -60.18 -47.76 -98.67
CA GLU A 223 -58.91 -47.04 -98.88
C GLU A 223 -58.98 -45.59 -98.36
N ARG A 224 -60.13 -44.91 -98.52
CA ARG A 224 -60.35 -43.58 -97.94
C ARG A 224 -60.34 -43.58 -96.41
N MET A 225 -60.97 -44.57 -95.80
CA MET A 225 -61.01 -44.70 -94.34
C MET A 225 -59.62 -44.99 -93.79
N GLU A 226 -58.85 -45.85 -94.46
CA GLU A 226 -57.46 -46.17 -94.08
C GLU A 226 -56.57 -44.93 -94.14
N MET A 227 -56.62 -44.14 -95.23
CA MET A 227 -55.89 -42.87 -95.32
C MET A 227 -56.30 -41.84 -94.27
N ALA A 228 -57.60 -41.74 -93.95
CA ALA A 228 -58.10 -40.81 -92.93
C ALA A 228 -57.59 -41.18 -91.53
N VAL A 229 -57.55 -42.48 -91.20
CA VAL A 229 -57.00 -42.98 -89.94
C VAL A 229 -55.49 -42.75 -89.88
N THR A 230 -54.74 -43.07 -90.94
CA THR A 230 -53.29 -42.84 -90.96
C THR A 230 -52.94 -41.36 -90.80
N LYS A 231 -53.69 -40.46 -91.44
CA LYS A 231 -53.48 -39.02 -91.31
C LYS A 231 -53.76 -38.51 -89.90
N ALA A 232 -54.88 -38.92 -89.30
CA ALA A 232 -55.22 -38.53 -87.92
C ALA A 232 -54.19 -39.04 -86.89
N VAL A 233 -53.69 -40.27 -87.06
CA VAL A 233 -52.65 -40.84 -86.19
C VAL A 233 -51.33 -40.08 -86.33
N ASN A 234 -50.92 -39.73 -87.55
CA ASN A 234 -49.69 -38.95 -87.77
C ASN A 234 -49.80 -37.52 -87.23
N ASP A 235 -50.95 -36.86 -87.39
CA ASP A 235 -51.18 -35.51 -86.86
C ASP A 235 -51.11 -35.49 -85.31
N GLU A 236 -51.68 -36.48 -84.63
CA GLU A 236 -51.55 -36.61 -83.16
C GLU A 236 -50.13 -36.99 -82.72
N LYS A 237 -49.46 -37.88 -83.46
CA LYS A 237 -48.05 -38.23 -83.20
C LYS A 237 -47.15 -36.99 -83.27
N GLN A 238 -47.33 -36.15 -84.29
CA GLN A 238 -46.56 -34.92 -84.47
C GLN A 238 -46.80 -33.94 -83.31
N LYS A 239 -48.06 -33.74 -82.89
CA LYS A 239 -48.37 -32.89 -81.72
C LYS A 239 -47.73 -33.41 -80.43
N TYR A 240 -47.66 -34.74 -80.26
CA TYR A 240 -47.02 -35.34 -79.09
C TYR A 240 -45.50 -35.16 -79.13
N GLU A 241 -44.88 -35.34 -80.28
CA GLU A 241 -43.44 -35.11 -80.48
C GLU A 241 -43.06 -33.63 -80.25
N GLU A 242 -43.88 -32.68 -80.71
CA GLU A 242 -43.68 -31.24 -80.46
C GLU A 242 -43.78 -30.90 -78.96
N LYS A 243 -44.76 -31.47 -78.24
CA LYS A 243 -44.89 -31.30 -76.78
C LYS A 243 -43.71 -31.91 -76.03
N LEU A 244 -43.26 -33.08 -76.45
CA LEU A 244 -42.10 -33.77 -75.84
C LEU A 244 -40.82 -32.95 -76.04
N ALA A 245 -40.62 -32.40 -77.24
CA ALA A 245 -39.49 -31.52 -77.54
C ALA A 245 -39.51 -30.24 -76.69
N ALA A 246 -40.67 -29.58 -76.58
CA ALA A 246 -40.81 -28.38 -75.75
C ALA A 246 -40.58 -28.67 -74.25
N SER A 247 -41.06 -29.82 -73.76
CA SER A 247 -40.82 -30.25 -72.37
C SER A 247 -39.35 -30.56 -72.10
N ASN A 248 -38.66 -31.19 -73.05
CA ASN A 248 -37.24 -31.48 -72.93
C ASN A 248 -36.38 -30.21 -72.96
N GLU A 249 -36.73 -29.22 -73.80
CA GLU A 249 -36.04 -27.92 -73.81
C GLU A 249 -36.25 -27.16 -72.48
N ALA A 250 -37.47 -27.19 -71.92
CA ALA A 250 -37.75 -26.59 -70.62
C ALA A 250 -36.97 -27.28 -69.48
N LEU A 251 -36.85 -28.60 -69.51
CA LEU A 251 -36.01 -29.37 -68.56
C LEU A 251 -34.53 -29.02 -68.70
N PHE A 252 -34.04 -28.87 -69.94
CA PHE A 252 -32.66 -28.47 -70.21
C PHE A 252 -32.34 -27.10 -69.60
N ARG A 253 -33.21 -26.10 -69.82
CA ARG A 253 -33.06 -24.77 -69.22
C ARG A 253 -33.07 -24.79 -67.69
N LYS A 254 -33.97 -25.57 -67.08
CA LYS A 254 -34.01 -25.73 -65.62
C LYS A 254 -32.76 -26.41 -65.07
N ASN A 255 -32.22 -27.40 -65.77
CA ASN A 255 -30.95 -28.04 -65.39
C ASN A 255 -29.78 -27.06 -65.50
N GLU A 256 -29.77 -26.20 -66.51
CA GLU A 256 -28.75 -25.16 -66.66
C GLU A 256 -28.82 -24.12 -65.52
N ASP A 257 -30.02 -23.67 -65.16
CA ASP A 257 -30.23 -22.79 -64.02
C ASP A 257 -29.82 -23.44 -62.69
N LEU A 258 -30.10 -24.73 -62.48
CA LEU A 258 -29.67 -25.49 -61.30
C LEU A 258 -28.15 -25.57 -61.21
N VAL A 259 -27.47 -25.89 -62.31
CA VAL A 259 -26.00 -25.94 -62.35
C VAL A 259 -25.40 -24.57 -62.06
N ARG A 260 -25.99 -23.48 -62.57
CA ARG A 260 -25.56 -22.12 -62.25
C ARG A 260 -25.75 -21.80 -60.76
N LEU A 261 -26.91 -22.12 -60.20
CA LEU A 261 -27.23 -21.87 -58.79
C LEU A 261 -26.30 -22.65 -57.85
N ASP A 262 -26.01 -23.91 -58.18
CA ASP A 262 -25.04 -24.75 -57.45
C ASP A 262 -23.63 -24.15 -57.50
N GLY A 263 -23.23 -23.59 -58.64
CA GLY A 263 -21.96 -22.87 -58.79
C GLY A 263 -21.89 -21.61 -57.92
N GLU A 264 -22.95 -20.81 -57.89
CA GLU A 264 -23.05 -19.62 -57.04
C GLU A 264 -23.06 -19.98 -55.55
N LEU A 265 -23.75 -21.05 -55.16
CA LEU A 265 -23.81 -21.52 -53.79
C LEU A 265 -22.46 -22.11 -53.33
N ALA A 266 -21.75 -22.83 -54.21
CA ALA A 266 -20.40 -23.30 -53.94
C ALA A 266 -19.42 -22.13 -53.77
N LYS A 267 -19.53 -21.10 -54.62
CA LYS A 267 -18.72 -19.88 -54.51
C LYS A 267 -18.98 -19.13 -53.20
N ALA A 268 -20.25 -18.91 -52.85
CA ALA A 268 -20.63 -18.23 -51.62
C ALA A 268 -20.16 -18.99 -50.35
N LYS A 269 -20.23 -20.32 -50.36
CA LYS A 269 -19.68 -21.15 -49.27
C LYS A 269 -18.17 -20.99 -49.14
N LEU A 270 -17.45 -21.00 -50.26
CA LEU A 270 -15.99 -20.86 -50.26
C LEU A 270 -15.55 -19.45 -49.79
N GLU A 271 -16.25 -18.41 -50.24
CA GLU A 271 -16.03 -17.02 -49.78
C GLU A 271 -16.31 -16.89 -48.28
N GLY A 272 -17.38 -17.52 -47.77
CA GLY A 272 -17.70 -17.57 -46.35
C GLY A 272 -16.65 -18.30 -45.52
N GLU A 273 -16.15 -19.45 -45.99
CA GLU A 273 -15.07 -20.20 -45.32
C GLU A 273 -13.76 -19.42 -45.27
N ILE A 274 -13.40 -18.72 -46.36
CA ILE A 274 -12.19 -17.89 -46.40
C ILE A 274 -12.32 -16.71 -45.42
N ALA A 275 -13.45 -16.00 -45.44
CA ALA A 275 -13.69 -14.87 -44.54
C ALA A 275 -13.68 -15.30 -43.06
N LEU A 276 -14.28 -16.45 -42.75
CA LEU A 276 -14.25 -17.02 -41.40
C LEU A 276 -12.82 -17.36 -40.96
N LYS A 277 -12.03 -17.96 -41.85
CA LYS A 277 -10.64 -18.33 -41.56
C LYS A 277 -9.74 -17.12 -41.37
N GLU A 278 -9.94 -16.06 -42.15
CA GLU A 278 -9.24 -14.78 -41.99
C GLU A 278 -9.58 -14.11 -40.66
N ALA A 279 -10.88 -14.04 -40.32
CA ALA A 279 -11.34 -13.47 -39.05
C ALA A 279 -10.80 -14.24 -37.84
N VAL A 280 -10.81 -15.57 -37.88
CA VAL A 280 -10.25 -16.42 -36.82
C VAL A 280 -8.74 -16.20 -36.69
N SER A 281 -8.00 -16.14 -37.80
CA SER A 281 -6.56 -15.90 -37.78
C SER A 281 -6.20 -14.52 -37.20
N GLU A 282 -7.01 -13.50 -37.46
CA GLU A 282 -6.79 -12.16 -36.94
C GLU A 282 -7.06 -12.08 -35.43
N ILE A 283 -8.11 -12.75 -34.94
CA ILE A 283 -8.39 -12.89 -33.50
C ILE A 283 -7.27 -13.67 -32.80
N GLU A 284 -6.77 -14.76 -33.39
CA GLU A 284 -5.66 -15.54 -32.84
C GLU A 284 -4.39 -14.70 -32.70
N LYS A 285 -4.04 -13.90 -33.72
CA LYS A 285 -2.90 -12.98 -33.67
C LYS A 285 -3.07 -11.92 -32.57
N GLN A 286 -4.26 -11.32 -32.44
CA GLN A 286 -4.51 -10.32 -31.39
C GLN A 286 -4.39 -10.95 -29.99
N ARG A 287 -4.96 -12.14 -29.80
CA ARG A 287 -4.84 -12.90 -28.54
C ARG A 287 -3.38 -13.20 -28.20
N ASP A 288 -2.61 -13.69 -29.17
CA ASP A 288 -1.21 -14.05 -28.94
C ASP A 288 -0.34 -12.82 -28.65
N THR A 289 -0.64 -11.69 -29.29
CA THR A 289 0.04 -10.42 -29.01
C THR A 289 -0.26 -9.92 -27.59
N GLN A 290 -1.54 -9.90 -27.19
CA GLN A 290 -1.92 -9.54 -25.81
C GLN A 290 -1.29 -10.48 -24.78
N LYS A 291 -1.28 -11.79 -25.06
CA LYS A 291 -0.67 -12.77 -24.16
C LYS A 291 0.82 -12.51 -23.98
N ALA A 292 1.55 -12.21 -25.07
CA ALA A 292 2.96 -11.88 -25.01
C ALA A 292 3.23 -10.58 -24.23
N GLU A 293 2.38 -9.56 -24.37
CA GLU A 293 2.46 -8.31 -23.58
C GLU A 293 2.26 -8.57 -22.08
N TYR A 294 1.24 -9.36 -21.72
CA TYR A 294 1.00 -9.73 -20.33
C TYR A 294 2.13 -10.58 -19.74
N GLU A 295 2.67 -11.54 -20.49
CA GLU A 295 3.83 -12.34 -20.06
C GLU A 295 5.08 -11.47 -19.86
N ALA A 296 5.31 -10.49 -20.73
CA ALA A 296 6.41 -9.55 -20.59
C ALA A 296 6.25 -8.65 -19.35
N GLN A 297 5.03 -8.13 -19.10
CA GLN A 297 4.75 -7.35 -17.89
C GLN A 297 4.92 -8.19 -16.62
N LEU A 298 4.42 -9.43 -16.62
CA LEU A 298 4.54 -10.33 -15.47
C LEU A 298 6.03 -10.62 -15.17
N LYS A 299 6.82 -10.87 -16.21
CA LYS A 299 8.26 -11.10 -16.09
C LYS A 299 8.99 -9.87 -15.53
N ALA A 300 8.69 -8.68 -16.05
CA ALA A 300 9.27 -7.43 -15.54
C ALA A 300 8.91 -7.18 -14.06
N GLN A 301 7.67 -7.48 -13.66
CA GLN A 301 7.25 -7.39 -12.26
C GLN A 301 7.95 -8.43 -11.38
N GLN A 302 8.15 -9.66 -11.87
CA GLN A 302 8.89 -10.72 -11.15
C GLN A 302 10.37 -10.36 -10.97
N GLU A 303 11.03 -9.84 -12.01
CA GLU A 303 12.42 -9.37 -11.94
C GLU A 303 12.55 -8.20 -10.94
N THR A 304 11.57 -7.30 -10.90
CA THR A 304 11.52 -6.22 -9.91
C THR A 304 11.35 -6.77 -8.49
N LEU A 305 10.48 -7.76 -8.30
CA LEU A 305 10.28 -8.42 -7.01
C LEU A 305 11.54 -9.17 -6.55
N GLU A 306 12.22 -9.86 -7.46
CA GLU A 306 13.51 -10.52 -7.20
C GLU A 306 14.60 -9.50 -6.87
N TYR A 307 14.65 -8.37 -7.56
CA TYR A 307 15.55 -7.27 -7.22
C TYR A 307 15.28 -6.74 -5.81
N TYR A 308 14.03 -6.49 -5.43
CA TYR A 308 13.70 -6.06 -4.05
C TYR A 308 13.97 -7.14 -3.01
N LYS A 309 13.76 -8.42 -3.34
CA LYS A 309 14.13 -9.56 -2.49
C LYS A 309 15.65 -9.67 -2.33
N ASP A 310 16.43 -9.54 -3.39
CA ASP A 310 17.89 -9.56 -3.36
C ASP A 310 18.43 -8.32 -2.65
N LEU A 311 17.84 -7.13 -2.85
CA LEU A 311 18.18 -5.91 -2.13
C LEU A 311 17.90 -6.05 -0.62
N LYS A 312 16.72 -6.58 -0.24
CA LYS A 312 16.39 -6.88 1.16
C LYS A 312 17.33 -7.93 1.74
N THR A 313 17.65 -8.96 0.95
CA THR A 313 18.58 -10.03 1.36
C THR A 313 20.01 -9.53 1.47
N ARG A 314 20.46 -8.58 0.62
CA ARG A 314 21.78 -7.93 0.66
C ARG A 314 21.91 -6.93 1.80
N MET A 315 20.87 -6.13 2.04
CA MET A 315 20.81 -5.26 3.22
C MET A 315 20.79 -6.09 4.52
N SER A 316 20.10 -7.23 4.51
CA SER A 316 20.12 -8.19 5.60
C SER A 316 21.48 -8.93 5.70
N THR A 317 22.10 -9.36 4.61
CA THR A 317 23.37 -10.10 4.63
C THR A 317 24.58 -9.24 5.00
N LYS A 318 24.55 -7.93 4.73
CA LYS A 318 25.55 -7.00 5.33
C LYS A 318 25.38 -6.89 6.85
N MET A 319 24.15 -6.89 7.35
CA MET A 319 23.84 -6.95 8.80
C MET A 319 24.10 -8.32 9.42
N VAL A 320 24.10 -9.40 8.64
CA VAL A 320 24.40 -10.78 9.09
C VAL A 320 25.90 -11.08 9.04
N GLY A 321 26.67 -10.37 8.21
CA GLY A 321 28.13 -10.52 8.12
C GLY A 321 28.91 -9.79 9.22
N GLU A 322 28.35 -8.71 9.78
CA GLU A 322 28.86 -8.02 10.97
C GLU A 322 28.06 -8.48 12.20
N THR A 323 28.69 -8.63 13.36
CA THR A 323 27.92 -8.92 14.59
C THR A 323 27.06 -7.69 14.93
N LEU A 324 25.90 -7.90 15.56
CA LEU A 324 24.97 -6.82 15.91
C LEU A 324 25.66 -5.70 16.71
N GLU A 325 26.61 -6.10 17.55
CA GLU A 325 27.50 -5.23 18.32
C GLU A 325 28.37 -4.35 17.42
N GLN A 326 29.06 -4.96 16.45
CA GLN A 326 29.93 -4.27 15.51
C GLN A 326 29.16 -3.23 14.70
N HIS A 327 27.94 -3.57 14.25
CA HIS A 327 27.08 -2.66 13.51
C HIS A 327 26.67 -1.44 14.34
N CYS A 328 26.26 -1.63 15.59
CA CYS A 328 25.88 -0.52 16.47
C CYS A 328 27.09 0.37 16.81
N GLU A 329 28.26 -0.23 17.06
CA GLU A 329 29.51 0.48 17.32
C GLU A 329 29.97 1.31 16.10
N ASN A 330 29.93 0.74 14.90
CA ASN A 330 30.23 1.45 13.66
C ASN A 330 29.25 2.61 13.44
N SER A 331 27.95 2.36 13.61
CA SER A 331 26.90 3.37 13.46
C SER A 331 27.09 4.54 14.42
N PHE A 332 27.48 4.27 15.67
CA PHE A 332 27.80 5.30 16.65
C PHE A 332 29.04 6.11 16.22
N ASN A 333 30.13 5.42 15.86
CA ASN A 333 31.39 6.07 15.50
C ASN A 333 31.27 6.95 14.24
N MET A 334 30.41 6.59 13.28
CA MET A 334 30.16 7.40 12.07
C MET A 334 29.61 8.79 12.38
N ILE A 335 28.75 8.92 13.39
CA ILE A 335 28.09 10.19 13.74
C ILE A 335 28.69 10.85 14.99
N ARG A 336 29.59 10.15 15.71
CA ARG A 336 30.22 10.61 16.96
C ARG A 336 30.80 12.02 16.86
N ALA A 337 31.55 12.31 15.79
CA ALA A 337 32.17 13.62 15.61
C ALA A 337 31.16 14.76 15.38
N ALA A 338 30.01 14.46 14.79
CA ALA A 338 28.99 15.44 14.43
C ALA A 338 28.00 15.70 15.57
N ALA A 339 27.55 14.65 16.26
CA ALA A 339 26.44 14.74 17.22
C ALA A 339 26.83 14.45 18.68
N PHE A 340 27.89 13.66 18.94
CA PHE A 340 28.20 13.10 20.25
C PHE A 340 29.67 13.32 20.66
N ARG A 341 30.12 14.59 20.68
CA ARG A 341 31.54 14.95 20.85
C ARG A 341 32.12 14.52 22.21
N ASN A 342 31.35 14.63 23.29
CA ASN A 342 31.78 14.31 24.66
C ASN A 342 31.22 12.96 25.15
N ALA A 343 30.72 12.13 24.23
CA ALA A 343 30.16 10.85 24.58
C ALA A 343 31.19 9.73 24.50
N ASP A 344 31.10 8.82 25.46
CA ASP A 344 31.84 7.58 25.51
C ASP A 344 30.90 6.39 25.34
N PHE A 345 31.22 5.54 24.37
CA PHE A 345 30.49 4.31 24.07
C PHE A 345 31.51 3.18 24.01
N ARG A 346 31.44 2.26 24.97
CA ARG A 346 32.43 1.19 25.12
C ARG A 346 31.78 -0.10 25.62
N LYS A 347 32.42 -1.24 25.30
CA LYS A 347 32.04 -2.53 25.87
C LYS A 347 32.23 -2.56 27.39
N ASP A 348 31.29 -3.16 28.11
CA ASP A 348 31.45 -3.36 29.56
C ASP A 348 32.33 -4.59 29.83
N ASN A 349 33.59 -4.34 30.19
CA ASN A 349 34.56 -5.39 30.50
C ASN A 349 34.66 -5.71 32.00
N GLU A 350 33.94 -4.98 32.86
CA GLU A 350 34.10 -5.08 34.31
C GLU A 350 32.94 -5.86 34.93
N VAL A 351 33.20 -7.06 35.47
CA VAL A 351 32.17 -7.89 36.10
C VAL A 351 31.88 -7.36 37.52
N LYS A 352 30.67 -6.86 37.76
CA LYS A 352 30.18 -6.50 39.10
C LYS A 352 29.00 -7.41 39.46
N GLU A 353 29.11 -8.12 40.59
CA GLU A 353 28.11 -9.10 41.07
C GLU A 353 27.71 -10.21 40.08
N GLY A 354 28.67 -10.68 39.27
CA GLY A 354 28.52 -11.88 38.44
C GLY A 354 27.80 -11.68 37.10
N SER A 355 27.40 -10.46 36.75
CA SER A 355 26.85 -10.13 35.43
C SER A 355 27.63 -8.98 34.77
N LYS A 356 27.58 -8.97 33.43
CA LYS A 356 28.19 -7.95 32.57
C LYS A 356 27.16 -7.54 31.53
N GLY A 357 27.06 -6.23 31.30
CA GLY A 357 26.32 -5.68 30.17
C GLY A 357 27.13 -5.80 28.88
N ASP A 358 26.54 -5.50 27.74
CA ASP A 358 27.25 -5.53 26.46
C ASP A 358 27.98 -4.20 26.23
N TYR A 359 27.24 -3.08 26.25
CA TYR A 359 27.80 -1.75 26.05
C TYR A 359 27.24 -0.73 27.05
N ILE A 360 28.07 0.26 27.38
CA ILE A 360 27.67 1.42 28.18
C ILE A 360 27.89 2.68 27.35
N TYR A 361 26.85 3.51 27.29
CA TYR A 361 26.92 4.88 26.80
C TYR A 361 26.93 5.84 27.98
N ARG A 362 27.88 6.77 28.03
CA ARG A 362 27.89 7.90 28.96
C ARG A 362 28.25 9.17 28.21
N GLU A 363 27.51 10.24 28.48
CA GLU A 363 27.82 11.55 27.93
C GLU A 363 27.95 12.57 29.06
N CYS A 364 28.99 13.38 29.00
CA CYS A 364 29.23 14.48 29.93
C CYS A 364 29.13 15.84 29.24
N ASP A 365 28.79 16.87 30.01
CA ASP A 365 28.91 18.26 29.58
C ASP A 365 30.38 18.72 29.56
N ASP A 366 30.61 19.96 29.13
CA ASP A 366 31.95 20.55 29.07
C ASP A 366 32.59 20.74 30.47
N ASP A 367 31.77 20.80 31.52
CA ASP A 367 32.17 20.94 32.92
C ASP A 367 32.42 19.57 33.61
N GLY A 368 32.21 18.46 32.89
CA GLY A 368 32.43 17.08 33.36
C GLY A 368 31.24 16.43 34.10
N ASN A 369 30.07 17.06 34.14
CA ASN A 369 28.86 16.48 34.73
C ASN A 369 28.22 15.47 33.78
N GLU A 370 27.81 14.31 34.30
CA GLU A 370 27.10 13.29 33.53
C GLU A 370 25.71 13.80 33.09
N ILE A 371 25.49 13.92 31.78
CA ILE A 371 24.22 14.29 31.16
C ILE A 371 23.28 13.09 31.21
N ILE A 372 23.76 11.96 30.69
CA ILE A 372 22.99 10.74 30.55
C ILE A 372 23.90 9.52 30.54
N SER A 373 23.41 8.42 31.13
CA SER A 373 24.02 7.11 31.05
C SER A 373 23.00 6.05 30.63
N ILE A 374 23.37 5.21 29.65
CA ILE A 374 22.49 4.17 29.08
C ILE A 374 23.25 2.85 29.09
N MET A 375 22.62 1.83 29.66
CA MET A 375 23.07 0.44 29.57
C MET A 375 22.43 -0.23 28.35
N PHE A 376 23.26 -0.84 27.50
CA PHE A 376 22.81 -1.58 26.33
C PHE A 376 23.07 -3.09 26.47
N GLU A 377 22.06 -3.88 26.17
CA GLU A 377 22.19 -5.32 25.90
C GLU A 377 21.82 -5.54 24.42
N MET A 378 22.61 -6.32 23.71
CA MET A 378 22.41 -6.62 22.28
C MET A 378 22.11 -8.11 22.12
N LYS A 379 21.08 -8.44 21.33
CA LYS A 379 20.63 -9.82 21.12
C LYS A 379 20.34 -10.09 19.65
N ASN A 380 21.11 -11.00 19.06
CA ASN A 380 20.89 -11.50 17.71
C ASN A 380 20.14 -12.84 17.73
N GLU A 381 19.32 -13.11 16.70
CA GLU A 381 18.55 -14.36 16.62
C GLU A 381 19.46 -15.58 16.44
N MET A 382 20.58 -15.43 15.72
CA MET A 382 21.50 -16.54 15.42
C MET A 382 22.39 -16.98 16.60
N ASP A 383 22.51 -16.17 17.65
CA ASP A 383 23.39 -16.46 18.80
C ASP A 383 22.70 -17.34 19.87
N THR A 384 21.42 -17.68 19.68
CA THR A 384 20.64 -18.46 20.64
C THR A 384 20.72 -19.97 20.35
N THR A 385 21.19 -20.76 21.32
CA THR A 385 21.26 -22.22 21.22
C THR A 385 19.86 -22.84 21.27
N SER A 386 19.43 -23.51 20.19
CA SER A 386 18.32 -24.49 20.03
C SER A 386 16.91 -24.15 20.54
N THR A 387 16.74 -23.29 21.53
CA THR A 387 15.48 -22.76 22.05
C THR A 387 15.44 -21.26 21.77
N LYS A 388 14.43 -20.81 21.01
CA LYS A 388 14.21 -19.40 20.74
C LYS A 388 13.93 -18.67 22.05
N HIS A 389 14.82 -17.76 22.44
CA HIS A 389 14.62 -16.88 23.59
C HIS A 389 13.70 -15.71 23.23
N LYS A 390 12.94 -15.24 24.20
CA LYS A 390 12.10 -14.03 24.06
C LYS A 390 12.84 -12.82 24.59
N ASN A 391 12.40 -11.62 24.21
CA ASN A 391 12.97 -10.38 24.72
C ASN A 391 12.85 -10.27 26.26
N GLU A 392 11.72 -10.73 26.80
CA GLU A 392 11.41 -10.73 28.25
C GLU A 392 12.44 -11.49 29.09
N ASP A 393 13.07 -12.53 28.53
CA ASP A 393 14.07 -13.35 29.23
C ASP A 393 15.30 -12.52 29.67
N PHE A 394 15.55 -11.38 29.03
CA PHE A 394 16.73 -10.54 29.25
C PHE A 394 16.47 -9.32 30.14
N PHE A 395 15.21 -8.97 30.43
CA PHE A 395 14.87 -7.73 31.14
C PHE A 395 15.43 -7.71 32.56
N ALA A 396 15.26 -8.79 33.32
CA ALA A 396 15.74 -8.87 34.70
C ALA A 396 17.27 -8.74 34.80
N LYS A 397 18.00 -9.33 33.84
CA LYS A 397 19.46 -9.23 33.77
C LYS A 397 19.88 -7.78 33.43
N LEU A 398 19.28 -7.19 32.40
CA LEU A 398 19.60 -5.84 31.96
C LEU A 398 19.31 -4.79 33.04
N ASP A 399 18.20 -4.90 33.77
CA ASP A 399 17.90 -3.97 34.87
C ASP A 399 18.89 -4.12 36.03
N LYS A 400 19.32 -5.35 36.33
CA LYS A 400 20.36 -5.61 37.34
C LYS A 400 21.69 -4.95 36.92
N ASP A 401 22.10 -5.13 35.66
CA ASP A 401 23.33 -4.53 35.13
C ASP A 401 23.26 -2.99 35.14
N ARG A 402 22.10 -2.43 34.76
CA ARG A 402 21.84 -0.97 34.84
C ARG A 402 22.02 -0.43 36.26
N LYS A 403 21.40 -1.07 37.26
CA LYS A 403 21.50 -0.67 38.67
C LYS A 403 22.93 -0.80 39.20
N ASN A 404 23.60 -1.91 38.91
CA ASN A 404 24.97 -2.18 39.37
C ASN A 404 26.00 -1.21 38.79
N LYS A 405 25.74 -0.69 37.59
CA LYS A 405 26.61 0.28 36.90
C LYS A 405 26.14 1.72 37.05
N ASN A 406 25.09 1.95 37.84
CA ASN A 406 24.49 3.26 38.09
C ASN A 406 24.20 4.01 36.78
N CYS A 407 23.58 3.30 35.82
CA CYS A 407 23.13 3.87 34.55
C CYS A 407 21.68 4.34 34.68
N GLU A 408 21.35 5.47 34.06
CA GLU A 408 20.00 6.03 34.14
C GLU A 408 18.97 5.18 33.36
N TYR A 409 19.31 4.78 32.13
CA TYR A 409 18.43 4.04 31.23
C TYR A 409 18.95 2.64 30.92
N ALA A 410 18.04 1.73 30.58
CA ALA A 410 18.34 0.42 30.00
C ALA A 410 17.70 0.31 28.61
N VAL A 411 18.47 -0.15 27.62
CA VAL A 411 17.97 -0.35 26.26
C VAL A 411 18.40 -1.71 25.74
N LEU A 412 17.42 -2.57 25.45
CA LEU A 412 17.63 -3.84 24.78
C LEU A 412 17.55 -3.63 23.26
N VAL A 413 18.65 -3.87 22.56
CA VAL A 413 18.70 -3.88 21.09
C VAL A 413 18.55 -5.32 20.63
N SER A 414 17.40 -5.66 20.04
CA SER A 414 17.06 -7.05 19.75
C SER A 414 16.63 -7.30 18.31
N MET A 415 17.16 -8.37 17.74
CA MET A 415 16.66 -9.01 16.51
C MET A 415 15.78 -10.24 16.80
N LEU A 416 15.52 -10.57 18.07
CA LEU A 416 14.65 -11.67 18.46
C LEU A 416 13.17 -11.36 18.15
N GLU A 417 12.35 -12.41 18.09
CA GLU A 417 10.89 -12.27 17.90
C GLU A 417 10.53 -11.44 16.66
N ALA A 418 11.12 -11.77 15.50
CA ALA A 418 10.89 -11.06 14.22
C ALA A 418 9.42 -11.06 13.76
N GLU A 419 8.62 -12.03 14.20
CA GLU A 419 7.19 -12.14 13.88
C GLU A 419 6.29 -11.37 14.88
N SER A 420 6.85 -10.80 15.95
CA SER A 420 6.07 -10.09 16.97
C SER A 420 5.60 -8.73 16.47
N GLU A 421 4.29 -8.52 16.42
CA GLU A 421 3.70 -7.23 16.04
C GLU A 421 4.12 -6.11 17.00
N LEU A 422 4.26 -6.40 18.29
CA LEU A 422 4.63 -5.40 19.31
C LEU A 422 6.03 -4.84 19.05
N TYR A 423 7.03 -5.70 18.92
CA TYR A 423 8.43 -5.28 18.75
C TYR A 423 8.77 -4.82 17.32
N ASN A 424 7.86 -5.05 16.36
CA ASN A 424 8.02 -4.55 14.99
C ASN A 424 7.52 -3.11 14.80
N GLN A 425 6.79 -2.55 15.77
CA GLN A 425 6.34 -1.14 15.73
C GLN A 425 7.46 -0.12 15.98
N GLY A 426 8.63 -0.56 16.46
CA GLY A 426 9.85 0.25 16.50
C GLY A 426 10.48 0.34 17.87
N ILE A 427 10.10 1.35 18.66
CA ILE A 427 10.57 1.58 20.04
C ILE A 427 9.44 1.16 20.98
N VAL A 428 9.68 0.14 21.81
CA VAL A 428 8.73 -0.35 22.80
C VAL A 428 9.18 0.09 24.18
N ASP A 429 8.31 0.80 24.90
CA ASP A 429 8.52 1.17 26.30
C ASP A 429 8.08 0.04 27.20
N VAL A 430 9.02 -0.50 28.00
CA VAL A 430 8.77 -1.55 29.00
C VAL A 430 8.92 -1.02 30.43
N SER A 431 8.85 0.31 30.59
CA SER A 431 8.94 0.99 31.88
C SER A 431 7.83 0.64 32.87
N TYR A 432 6.77 -0.03 32.42
CA TYR A 432 5.70 -0.54 33.29
C TYR A 432 6.18 -1.67 34.22
N ASP A 433 7.15 -2.48 33.78
CA ASP A 433 7.75 -3.56 34.58
C ASP A 433 9.15 -3.19 35.08
N TYR A 434 9.95 -2.50 34.26
CA TYR A 434 11.32 -2.13 34.58
C TYR A 434 11.57 -0.64 34.31
N GLU A 435 11.66 0.16 35.35
CA GLU A 435 11.79 1.62 35.25
C GLU A 435 12.88 2.07 34.25
N LYS A 436 12.49 2.96 33.32
CA LYS A 436 13.36 3.55 32.29
C LYS A 436 14.02 2.52 31.36
N MET A 437 13.28 1.46 31.03
CA MET A 437 13.74 0.41 30.11
C MET A 437 12.97 0.42 28.79
N TYR A 438 13.70 0.24 27.68
CA TYR A 438 13.13 0.20 26.33
C TYR A 438 13.67 -0.98 25.53
N VAL A 439 12.87 -1.49 24.62
CA VAL A 439 13.25 -2.50 23.63
C VAL A 439 13.20 -1.88 22.25
N ILE A 440 14.29 -1.99 21.49
CA ILE A 440 14.40 -1.38 20.16
C ILE A 440 14.98 -2.35 19.13
N ARG A 441 14.64 -2.12 17.87
CA ARG A 441 15.34 -2.72 16.74
C ARG A 441 16.62 -1.94 16.40
N PRO A 442 17.62 -2.54 15.74
CA PRO A 442 18.92 -1.91 15.49
C PRO A 442 18.82 -0.58 14.71
N GLN A 443 17.84 -0.43 13.81
CA GLN A 443 17.61 0.81 13.07
C GLN A 443 17.22 2.01 13.95
N PHE A 444 16.71 1.77 15.16
CA PHE A 444 16.33 2.81 16.12
C PHE A 444 17.43 3.11 17.13
N PHE A 445 18.61 2.49 17.03
CA PHE A 445 19.71 2.66 17.97
C PHE A 445 20.14 4.13 18.13
N ILE A 446 20.51 4.80 17.04
CA ILE A 446 20.91 6.22 17.07
C ILE A 446 19.74 7.16 17.39
N PRO A 447 18.53 7.00 16.79
CA PRO A 447 17.36 7.77 17.20
C PRO A 447 17.07 7.70 18.70
N MET A 448 17.18 6.52 19.31
CA MET A 448 16.90 6.33 20.73
C MET A 448 17.88 7.10 21.63
N ILE A 449 19.19 6.98 21.35
CA ILE A 449 20.22 7.77 22.07
C ILE A 449 19.92 9.26 21.94
N THR A 450 19.57 9.71 20.74
CA THR A 450 19.28 11.13 20.47
C THR A 450 18.08 11.64 21.27
N ILE A 451 16.98 10.88 21.32
CA ILE A 451 15.78 11.23 22.07
C ILE A 451 16.08 11.30 23.57
N LEU A 452 16.70 10.26 24.12
CA LEU A 452 17.01 10.19 25.54
C LEU A 452 17.98 11.30 25.96
N ARG A 453 19.00 11.59 25.14
CA ARG A 453 19.94 12.69 25.36
C ARG A 453 19.23 14.04 25.41
N ASN A 454 18.38 14.34 24.44
CA ASN A 454 17.67 15.63 24.40
C ASN A 454 16.74 15.80 25.61
N ALA A 455 16.09 14.72 26.05
CA ALA A 455 15.29 14.73 27.26
C ALA A 455 16.14 15.00 28.51
N ALA A 456 17.32 14.37 28.60
CA ALA A 456 18.24 14.58 29.71
C ALA A 456 18.83 16.00 29.74
N MET A 457 19.19 16.57 28.59
CA MET A 457 19.69 17.95 28.47
C MET A 457 18.69 18.99 29.01
N ASN A 458 17.39 18.82 28.73
CA ASN A 458 16.36 19.73 29.25
C ASN A 458 16.22 19.67 30.79
N SER A 459 16.59 18.55 31.42
CA SER A 459 16.61 18.41 32.88
C SER A 459 17.88 18.95 33.54
N MET A 460 18.89 19.28 32.73
CA MET A 460 20.23 19.59 33.21
C MET A 460 20.36 21.02 33.74
N ASP A 461 19.62 21.98 33.20
CA ASP A 461 19.56 23.35 33.75
C ASP A 461 19.16 23.34 35.23
N TYR A 462 18.21 22.48 35.60
CA TYR A 462 17.79 22.28 36.99
C TYR A 462 18.88 21.62 37.84
N LYS A 463 19.61 20.63 37.32
CA LYS A 463 20.73 19.99 38.05
C LYS A 463 21.91 20.95 38.24
N ARG A 464 22.22 21.77 37.24
CA ARG A 464 23.27 22.80 37.29
C ARG A 464 22.95 23.83 38.38
N GLN A 465 21.73 24.36 38.38
CA GLN A 465 21.27 25.29 39.42
C GLN A 465 21.34 24.69 40.83
N LEU A 466 20.96 23.41 40.99
CA LEU A 466 21.05 22.72 42.29
C LEU A 466 22.50 22.52 42.75
N ASN A 467 23.42 22.20 41.84
CA ASN A 467 24.84 22.07 42.18
C ASN A 467 25.48 23.43 42.53
N ASP A 468 25.11 24.50 41.84
CA ASP A 468 25.57 25.86 42.17
C ASP A 468 25.08 26.27 43.57
N ILE A 469 23.83 25.97 43.93
CA ILE A 469 23.29 26.22 45.28
C ILE A 469 24.05 25.40 46.33
N LYS A 470 24.31 24.11 46.08
CA LYS A 470 25.09 23.26 47.02
C LYS A 470 26.52 23.74 47.20
N ASN A 471 27.17 24.19 46.12
CA ASN A 471 28.52 24.74 46.19
C ASN A 471 28.56 26.05 47.00
N GLN A 472 27.52 26.89 46.89
CA GLN A 472 27.37 28.09 47.72
C GLN A 472 27.20 27.74 49.21
N GLU A 473 26.41 26.71 49.54
CA GLU A 473 26.27 26.24 50.94
C GLU A 473 27.60 25.74 51.54
N ILE A 474 28.42 25.05 50.75
CA ILE A 474 29.74 24.56 51.20
C ILE A 474 30.71 25.72 51.49
N ASP A 475 30.70 26.79 50.68
CA ASP A 475 31.55 27.96 50.89
C ASP A 475 31.12 28.78 52.11
N ILE A 476 29.80 28.92 52.34
CA ILE A 476 29.27 29.54 53.57
C ILE A 476 29.72 28.76 54.80
N THR A 477 29.68 27.42 54.76
CA THR A 477 30.10 26.58 55.88
C THR A 477 31.61 26.74 56.17
N HIS A 478 32.45 26.78 55.14
CA HIS A 478 33.89 27.04 55.30
C HIS A 478 34.18 28.45 55.80
N PHE A 479 33.37 29.44 55.41
CA PHE A 479 33.47 30.80 55.91
C PHE A 479 33.11 30.89 57.40
N GLU A 480 32.04 30.23 57.84
CA GLU A 480 31.66 30.15 59.25
C GLU A 480 32.77 29.51 60.10
N GLU A 481 33.36 28.41 59.62
CA GLU A 481 34.47 27.75 60.30
C GLU A 481 35.72 28.66 60.39
N ARG A 482 36.02 29.42 59.32
CA ARG A 482 37.11 30.41 59.31
C ARG A 482 36.85 31.58 60.27
N ILE A 483 35.60 32.07 60.34
CA ILE A 483 35.19 33.13 61.28
C ILE A 483 35.36 32.65 62.73
N GLU A 484 34.92 31.42 63.04
CA GLU A 484 35.00 30.90 64.41
C GLU A 484 36.45 30.65 64.84
N ASN A 485 37.28 30.14 63.92
CA ASN A 485 38.73 30.01 64.13
C ASN A 485 39.41 31.38 64.35
N PHE A 486 39.08 32.40 63.55
CA PHE A 486 39.58 33.75 63.73
C PHE A 486 39.16 34.34 65.08
N LYS A 487 37.89 34.23 65.44
CA LYS A 487 37.33 34.74 66.70
C LYS A 487 38.01 34.09 67.91
N THR A 488 38.24 32.78 67.86
CA THR A 488 38.91 32.04 68.92
C THR A 488 40.38 32.45 69.05
N ALA A 489 41.12 32.53 67.93
CA ALA A 489 42.51 32.96 67.92
C ALA A 489 42.68 34.41 68.39
N PHE A 490 41.82 35.31 67.92
CA PHE A 490 41.79 36.72 68.31
C PHE A 490 41.50 36.88 69.80
N SER A 491 40.48 36.19 70.32
CA SER A 491 40.12 36.24 71.74
C SER A 491 41.26 35.74 72.64
N LYS A 492 41.97 34.68 72.22
CA LYS A 492 43.13 34.15 72.94
C LYS A 492 44.31 35.12 72.94
N ASN A 493 44.61 35.74 71.80
CA ASN A 493 45.69 36.73 71.70
C ASN A 493 45.38 38.00 72.49
N TYR A 494 44.14 38.50 72.42
CA TYR A 494 43.70 39.67 73.19
C TYR A 494 43.74 39.41 74.70
N SER A 495 43.25 38.24 75.16
CA SER A 495 43.33 37.82 76.56
C SER A 495 44.77 37.74 77.07
N THR A 496 45.67 37.14 76.29
CA THR A 496 47.10 37.03 76.63
C THR A 496 47.74 38.42 76.70
N ALA A 497 47.51 39.27 75.71
CA ALA A 497 48.05 40.63 75.67
C ALA A 497 47.53 41.47 76.84
N SER A 498 46.23 41.41 77.15
CA SER A 498 45.62 42.11 78.28
C SER A 498 46.20 41.66 79.62
N LYS A 499 46.41 40.35 79.82
CA LYS A 499 47.08 39.83 81.02
C LYS A 499 48.52 40.32 81.13
N GLN A 500 49.30 40.25 80.05
CA GLN A 500 50.68 40.74 80.04
C GLN A 500 50.75 42.24 80.33
N PHE A 501 49.83 43.02 79.77
CA PHE A 501 49.72 44.45 80.02
C PHE A 501 49.44 44.74 81.50
N ASN A 502 48.48 44.04 82.11
CA ASN A 502 48.18 44.20 83.54
C ASN A 502 49.34 43.78 84.44
N THR A 503 50.02 42.66 84.13
CA THR A 503 51.22 42.25 84.88
C THR A 503 52.35 43.26 84.75
N ALA A 504 52.53 43.87 83.58
CA ALA A 504 53.52 44.94 83.40
C ALA A 504 53.19 46.18 84.25
N ILE A 505 51.90 46.55 84.37
CA ILE A 505 51.46 47.63 85.26
C ILE A 505 51.75 47.27 86.73
N GLU A 506 51.45 46.04 87.16
CA GLU A 506 51.77 45.59 88.53
C GLU A 506 53.27 45.65 88.85
N GLU A 507 54.14 45.28 87.89
CA GLU A 507 55.59 45.39 88.05
C GLU A 507 56.08 46.85 88.10
N ILE A 508 55.45 47.75 87.34
CA ILE A 508 55.71 49.20 87.42
C ILE A 508 55.36 49.71 88.82
N ASP A 509 54.21 49.33 89.37
CA ASP A 509 53.79 49.74 90.71
C ASP A 509 54.77 49.25 91.80
N LYS A 510 55.21 47.98 91.72
CA LYS A 510 56.26 47.46 92.62
C LYS A 510 57.58 48.24 92.52
N THR A 511 57.93 48.67 91.32
CA THR A 511 59.15 49.46 91.08
C THR A 511 59.02 50.85 91.70
N ILE A 512 57.85 51.49 91.57
CA ILE A 512 57.56 52.78 92.22
C ILE A 512 57.65 52.65 93.74
N ASP A 513 57.11 51.58 94.32
CA ASP A 513 57.23 51.30 95.75
C ASP A 513 58.69 51.13 96.19
N HIS A 514 59.51 50.45 95.39
CA HIS A 514 60.93 50.33 95.67
C HIS A 514 61.63 51.70 95.62
N LEU A 515 61.33 52.54 94.63
CA LEU A 515 61.88 53.89 94.52
C LEU A 515 61.47 54.78 95.70
N ASN A 516 60.23 54.67 96.18
CA ASN A 516 59.76 55.37 97.38
C ASN A 516 60.55 54.93 98.63
N LYS A 517 60.81 53.63 98.80
CA LYS A 517 61.67 53.13 99.90
C LYS A 517 63.11 53.66 99.80
N VAL A 518 63.67 53.73 98.60
CA VAL A 518 65.02 54.31 98.39
C VAL A 518 65.04 55.79 98.78
N LYS A 519 64.02 56.55 98.38
CA LYS A 519 63.84 57.96 98.77
C LYS A 519 63.78 58.12 100.30
N GLU A 520 63.00 57.31 101.00
CA GLU A 520 62.94 57.35 102.47
C GLU A 520 64.29 57.06 103.12
N ASN A 521 65.03 56.07 102.62
CA ASN A 521 66.35 55.74 103.12
C ASN A 521 67.36 56.88 102.90
N LEU A 522 67.31 57.56 101.74
CA LEU A 522 68.12 58.74 101.47
C LEU A 522 67.77 59.90 102.41
N GLN A 523 66.48 60.13 102.68
CA GLN A 523 66.06 61.13 103.66
C GLN A 523 66.52 60.81 105.09
N LYS A 524 66.44 59.53 105.50
CA LYS A 524 67.00 59.08 106.79
C LYS A 524 68.51 59.28 106.85
N SER A 525 69.22 58.99 105.75
CA SER A 525 70.66 59.23 105.63
C SER A 525 71.00 60.71 105.73
N LEU A 526 70.23 61.59 105.06
CA LEU A 526 70.36 63.04 105.17
C LEU A 526 70.13 63.52 106.61
N ASN A 527 69.11 62.99 107.29
CA ASN A 527 68.87 63.29 108.71
C ASN A 527 70.03 62.83 109.59
N ASN A 528 70.63 61.67 109.33
CA ASN A 528 71.82 61.21 110.04
C ASN A 528 73.04 62.12 109.81
N LEU A 529 73.25 62.59 108.58
CA LEU A 529 74.29 63.58 108.27
C LEU A 529 74.03 64.92 108.98
N ARG A 530 72.76 65.36 109.05
CA ARG A 530 72.39 66.56 109.81
C ARG A 530 72.69 66.39 111.30
N LEU A 531 72.30 65.26 111.90
CA LEU A 531 72.60 64.94 113.30
C LEU A 531 74.11 64.83 113.57
N ALA A 532 74.89 64.29 112.62
CA ALA A 532 76.33 64.23 112.72
C ALA A 532 76.96 65.65 112.67
N ASN A 533 76.46 66.51 111.79
CA ASN A 533 76.89 67.91 111.72
C ASN A 533 76.52 68.70 112.99
N ASP A 534 75.31 68.51 113.53
CA ASP A 534 74.87 69.11 114.79
C ASP A 534 75.76 68.66 115.97
N LYS A 535 76.19 67.39 115.99
CA LYS A 535 77.16 66.89 116.98
C LYS A 535 78.55 67.48 116.79
N ALA A 536 79.03 67.58 115.54
CA ALA A 536 80.32 68.18 115.22
C ALA A 536 80.38 69.68 115.56
N GLN A 537 79.28 70.43 115.44
CA GLN A 537 79.24 71.83 115.85
C GLN A 537 79.13 72.02 117.36
N ASN A 538 78.35 71.19 118.06
CA ASN A 538 78.05 71.40 119.48
C ASN A 538 79.02 70.69 120.46
N GLN A 539 79.71 69.63 120.05
CA GLN A 539 80.61 68.84 120.94
C GLN A 539 82.10 69.08 120.70
N LEU A 540 82.45 69.92 119.73
CA LEU A 540 83.84 70.16 119.29
C LEU A 540 84.30 71.57 119.69
N THR A 541 83.94 71.98 120.91
CA THR A 541 84.50 73.17 121.53
C THR A 541 85.81 72.81 122.23
N ILE A 542 86.84 73.63 122.07
CA ILE A 542 88.20 73.42 122.63
C ILE A 542 88.14 73.18 124.16
N LYS A 543 87.16 73.81 124.85
CA LYS A 543 86.89 73.59 126.28
C LYS A 543 86.46 72.16 126.65
N ALA A 544 85.77 71.44 125.75
CA ALA A 544 85.36 70.06 126.00
C ALA A 544 86.49 69.05 125.74
N LEU A 545 87.38 69.35 124.78
CA LEU A 545 88.50 68.51 124.37
C LEU A 545 89.72 68.58 125.32
N ALA A 546 89.87 69.65 126.11
CA ALA A 546 91.03 69.86 127.00
C ALA A 546 90.76 69.55 128.49
N LYS A 547 89.57 69.06 128.85
CA LYS A 547 89.13 68.93 130.25
C LYS A 547 90.01 68.01 131.11
N ASP A 548 90.65 67.00 130.50
CA ASP A 548 91.44 65.99 131.19
C ASP A 548 92.97 66.17 131.00
N ASN A 549 93.42 67.32 130.48
CA ASN A 549 94.85 67.61 130.24
C ASN A 549 95.30 68.89 130.96
N SER A 550 95.82 68.73 132.18
CA SER A 550 96.23 69.83 133.07
C SER A 550 97.34 70.71 132.48
N THR A 551 98.24 70.15 131.67
CA THR A 551 99.38 70.85 131.08
C THR A 551 98.94 71.87 130.03
N MET A 552 97.89 71.55 129.25
CA MET A 552 97.35 72.46 128.23
C MET A 552 96.54 73.60 128.84
N MET A 553 95.79 73.35 129.93
CA MET A 553 95.09 74.44 130.63
C MET A 553 96.07 75.46 131.23
N GLN A 554 97.21 75.02 131.76
CA GLN A 554 98.26 75.91 132.27
C GLN A 554 98.91 76.76 131.16
N MET A 555 99.15 76.20 129.97
CA MET A 555 99.67 76.97 128.83
C MET A 555 98.67 78.02 128.32
N PHE A 556 97.36 77.77 128.42
CA PHE A 556 96.35 78.77 128.11
C PHE A 556 96.22 79.85 129.20
N GLU A 557 96.38 79.51 130.48
CA GLU A 557 96.44 80.50 131.58
C GLU A 557 97.70 81.38 131.53
N GLU A 558 98.83 80.84 131.04
CA GLU A 558 100.04 81.63 130.79
C GLU A 558 99.90 82.57 129.57
N LEU A 559 99.04 82.22 128.60
CA LEU A 559 98.72 83.06 127.45
C LEU A 559 97.69 84.17 127.77
N GLU A 560 96.80 83.98 128.76
CA GLU A 560 95.87 85.03 129.19
C GLU A 560 96.54 86.17 130.01
N ASN A 561 97.75 85.94 130.55
CA ASN A 561 98.46 86.92 131.39
C ASN A 561 99.48 87.81 130.63
N ASN A 562 99.67 87.64 129.32
CA ASN A 562 100.60 88.44 128.52
C ASN A 562 99.98 88.89 127.18
N GLY A 563 99.35 90.08 127.20
CA GLY A 563 99.43 91.04 126.10
C GLY A 563 98.57 90.80 124.87
N ASP A 564 97.38 91.41 124.89
CA ASP A 564 96.95 92.44 123.93
C ASP A 564 97.76 92.54 122.62
N LEU A 565 97.16 92.04 121.52
CA LEU A 565 97.44 92.47 120.16
C LEU A 565 96.19 92.26 119.30
N SER A 566 95.64 93.40 118.93
CA SER A 566 94.47 93.65 118.10
C SER A 566 94.63 93.25 116.63
N ILE A 567 93.47 93.02 115.99
CA ILE A 567 93.06 93.31 114.58
C ILE A 567 92.70 92.07 113.73
N GLU A 568 91.39 92.05 113.42
CA GLU A 568 90.59 91.48 112.31
C GLU A 568 90.60 89.98 112.00
#